data_AF-A0A1G3ASJ0-F1
#
_entry.id   AF-A0A1G3ASJ0-F1
#
_cell.length_a   1.000
_cell.length_b   1.000
_cell.length_c   1.000
_cell.angle_alpha   90.00
_cell.angle_beta   90.00
_cell.angle_gamma   90.00
#
_symmetry.space_group_name_H-M   'P 1'
#
loop_
_entity.id
_entity.type
_entity.pdbx_description
1 polymer ?
#
loop_
_entity_poly.entity_id
_entity_poly.type
_entity_poly.pdbx_seq_one_letter_code
_entity_poly.pdbx_strand_id
1 'polypeptide(L)'
;MAPNTVEVDIGKLARLRRGKGWSQAELARAAGLSGGTVVRVEGGHPCFAHTAASIAAALGVAPEEILEPSFAMPLVFAGEDLEQPGGLTAGMNLRIWRREGTPPGGEFLTETGPLPLKAGDLVRIEVAVAPPAHAYLLWIDAQGQVKRLYPWVKPNGNCPPPDDRKIERIELPRDGSEAESHAFAICGPAGMETVVLLLSQPGPTSFDFSSGLPEFPRQEGLRTPRALARFEYPDRAPPAVRTRGIGERTKKINDPVFQIQAALRKQFGPHFTKILAISFPNQG
;
A
#
# COMPACT_ATOMS: atom_id res chain seq x y z
N MET A 1 -0.54 8.29 -23.07
CA MET A 1 -1.09 9.56 -22.54
C MET A 1 -0.46 10.71 -23.29
N ALA A 2 -1.22 11.77 -23.57
CA ALA A 2 -0.62 13.01 -24.06
C ALA A 2 0.26 13.62 -22.96
N PRO A 3 1.42 14.21 -23.29
CA PRO A 3 2.26 14.85 -22.30
C PRO A 3 1.44 15.91 -21.52
N ASN A 4 1.58 15.92 -20.19
CA ASN A 4 0.96 16.89 -19.28
C ASN A 4 -0.55 16.72 -18.99
N THR A 5 -1.07 15.50 -19.08
CA THR A 5 -2.42 15.16 -18.60
C THR A 5 -2.39 14.63 -17.17
N VAL A 6 -3.42 14.92 -16.39
CA VAL A 6 -3.62 14.54 -14.99
C VAL A 6 -5.00 13.91 -14.80
N GLU A 7 -5.12 13.03 -13.82
CA GLU A 7 -6.38 12.44 -13.38
C GLU A 7 -6.93 13.22 -12.18
N VAL A 8 -8.26 13.30 -12.08
CA VAL A 8 -8.99 14.09 -11.08
C VAL A 8 -9.84 13.13 -10.26
N ASP A 9 -9.82 13.27 -8.93
CA ASP A 9 -10.65 12.47 -8.01
C ASP A 9 -12.11 12.86 -8.24
N ILE A 10 -12.80 12.06 -9.04
CA ILE A 10 -14.18 12.31 -9.46
C ILE A 10 -15.14 12.37 -8.27
N GLY A 11 -14.88 11.57 -7.22
CA GLY A 11 -15.71 11.51 -6.02
C GLY A 11 -15.57 12.77 -5.18
N LYS A 12 -14.32 13.21 -4.97
CA LYS A 12 -14.02 14.44 -4.23
C LYS A 12 -14.46 15.68 -4.99
N LEU A 13 -14.23 15.76 -6.30
CA LEU A 13 -14.70 16.84 -7.15
C LEU A 13 -16.23 16.99 -7.05
N ALA A 14 -16.97 15.91 -7.27
CA ALA A 14 -18.44 15.93 -7.20
C ALA A 14 -18.94 16.36 -5.81
N ARG A 15 -18.29 15.91 -4.74
CA ARG A 15 -18.63 16.30 -3.35
C ARG A 15 -18.37 17.78 -3.10
N LEU A 16 -17.21 18.32 -3.47
CA LEU A 16 -16.88 19.74 -3.29
C LEU A 16 -17.86 20.65 -4.04
N ARG A 17 -18.16 20.29 -5.29
CA ARG A 17 -19.15 21.02 -6.11
C ARG A 17 -20.53 21.01 -5.48
N ARG A 18 -21.03 19.83 -5.08
CA ARG A 18 -22.35 19.70 -4.41
C ARG A 18 -22.39 20.41 -3.05
N GLY A 19 -21.28 20.43 -2.32
CA GLY A 19 -21.15 21.19 -1.07
C GLY A 19 -21.33 22.70 -1.25
N LYS A 20 -21.02 23.24 -2.44
CA LYS A 20 -21.33 24.63 -2.82
C LYS A 20 -22.75 24.82 -3.38
N GLY A 21 -23.54 23.75 -3.52
CA GLY A 21 -24.84 23.79 -4.18
C GLY A 21 -24.77 23.99 -5.69
N TRP A 22 -23.62 23.74 -6.33
CA TRP A 22 -23.42 23.99 -7.76
C TRP A 22 -23.77 22.78 -8.64
N SER A 23 -24.40 23.06 -9.78
CA SER A 23 -24.48 22.17 -10.94
C SER A 23 -23.15 22.11 -11.71
N GLN A 24 -22.99 21.12 -12.60
CA GLN A 24 -21.80 21.03 -13.47
C GLN A 24 -21.68 22.27 -14.37
N ALA A 25 -22.80 22.84 -14.83
CA ALA A 25 -22.82 24.05 -15.65
C ALA A 25 -22.35 25.29 -14.87
N GLU A 26 -22.69 25.38 -13.58
CA GLU A 26 -22.22 26.47 -12.71
C GLU A 26 -20.74 26.33 -12.39
N LEU A 27 -20.25 25.11 -12.12
CA LEU A 27 -18.81 24.87 -11.97
C LEU A 27 -18.05 25.24 -13.25
N ALA A 28 -18.55 24.85 -14.42
CA ALA A 28 -17.94 25.20 -15.71
C ALA A 28 -17.85 26.72 -15.88
N ARG A 29 -18.94 27.45 -15.59
CA ARG A 29 -18.96 28.91 -15.63
C ARG A 29 -17.98 29.54 -14.65
N ALA A 30 -17.94 29.06 -13.41
CA ALA A 30 -17.05 29.57 -12.37
C ALA A 30 -15.56 29.31 -12.67
N ALA A 31 -15.25 28.18 -13.31
CA ALA A 31 -13.89 27.81 -13.72
C ALA A 31 -13.45 28.42 -15.06
N GLY A 32 -14.33 29.13 -15.78
CA GLY A 32 -14.04 29.63 -17.13
C GLY A 32 -13.84 28.51 -18.16
N LEU A 33 -14.54 27.38 -17.99
CA LEU A 33 -14.44 26.19 -18.83
C LEU A 33 -15.74 25.92 -19.60
N SER A 34 -15.65 25.09 -20.65
CA SER A 34 -16.85 24.60 -21.33
C SER A 34 -17.60 23.58 -20.45
N GLY A 35 -18.93 23.52 -20.56
CA GLY A 35 -19.73 22.51 -19.86
C GLY A 35 -19.31 21.08 -20.19
N GLY A 36 -18.95 20.81 -21.45
CA GLY A 36 -18.46 19.50 -21.89
C GLY A 36 -17.12 19.11 -21.25
N THR A 37 -16.25 20.09 -20.95
CA THR A 37 -14.98 19.83 -20.24
C THR A 37 -15.24 19.33 -18.82
N VAL A 38 -16.13 19.98 -18.06
CA VAL A 38 -16.47 19.55 -16.69
C VAL A 38 -17.18 18.21 -16.69
N VAL A 39 -18.11 17.97 -17.62
CA VAL A 39 -18.79 16.67 -17.77
C VAL A 39 -17.77 15.56 -18.06
N ARG A 40 -16.80 15.80 -18.95
CA ARG A 40 -15.74 14.82 -19.24
C ARG A 40 -14.86 14.54 -18.03
N VAL A 41 -14.45 15.57 -17.30
CA VAL A 41 -13.61 15.43 -16.10
C VAL A 41 -14.35 14.66 -15.00
N GLU A 42 -15.60 15.02 -14.69
CA GLU A 42 -16.41 14.27 -13.72
C GLU A 42 -16.78 12.86 -14.21
N GLY A 43 -16.72 12.62 -15.51
CA GLY A 43 -16.84 11.30 -16.13
C GLY A 43 -15.55 10.45 -16.09
N GLY A 44 -14.49 10.94 -15.44
CA GLY A 44 -13.24 10.20 -15.27
C GLY A 44 -12.24 10.34 -16.42
N HIS A 45 -12.47 11.23 -17.38
CA HIS A 45 -11.49 11.47 -18.45
C HIS A 45 -10.33 12.33 -17.95
N PRO A 46 -9.06 11.98 -18.25
CA PRO A 46 -7.91 12.82 -17.95
C PRO A 46 -8.05 14.21 -18.58
N CYS A 47 -7.55 15.21 -17.89
CA CYS A 47 -7.52 16.60 -18.37
C CYS A 47 -6.12 17.19 -18.26
N PHE A 48 -5.90 18.38 -18.79
CA PHE A 48 -4.63 19.05 -18.63
C PHE A 48 -4.48 19.62 -17.22
N ALA A 49 -3.25 19.71 -16.70
CA ALA A 49 -2.99 20.24 -15.36
C ALA A 49 -3.61 21.64 -15.12
N HIS A 50 -3.59 22.52 -16.13
CA HIS A 50 -4.22 23.84 -16.04
C HIS A 50 -5.75 23.77 -15.92
N THR A 51 -6.39 22.76 -16.53
CA THR A 51 -7.84 22.54 -16.42
C THR A 51 -8.20 22.15 -14.99
N ALA A 52 -7.43 21.23 -14.39
CA ALA A 52 -7.60 20.87 -12.99
C ALA A 52 -7.38 22.09 -12.06
N ALA A 53 -6.33 22.88 -12.31
CA ALA A 53 -6.07 24.11 -11.53
C ALA A 53 -7.24 25.11 -11.59
N SER A 54 -7.85 25.33 -12.76
CA SER A 54 -9.03 26.19 -12.90
C SER A 54 -10.24 25.67 -12.12
N ILE A 55 -10.48 24.36 -12.14
CA ILE A 55 -11.56 23.73 -11.37
C ILE A 55 -11.31 23.89 -9.86
N ALA A 56 -10.09 23.64 -9.39
CA ALA A 56 -9.70 23.77 -8.00
C ALA A 56 -9.85 25.22 -7.49
N ALA A 57 -9.39 26.19 -8.28
CA ALA A 57 -9.53 27.60 -7.98
C ALA A 57 -11.01 28.02 -7.84
N ALA A 58 -11.89 27.56 -8.74
CA ALA A 58 -13.33 27.82 -8.63
C ALA A 58 -13.94 27.20 -7.36
N LEU A 59 -13.45 26.03 -6.95
CA LEU A 59 -13.88 25.37 -5.72
C LEU A 59 -13.24 25.98 -4.46
N GLY A 60 -12.21 26.81 -4.59
CA GLY A 60 -11.51 27.43 -3.45
C GLY A 60 -10.65 26.44 -2.68
N VAL A 61 -10.08 25.45 -3.37
CA VAL A 61 -9.18 24.43 -2.81
C VAL A 61 -7.87 24.42 -3.59
N ALA A 62 -6.81 23.86 -3.03
CA ALA A 62 -5.55 23.69 -3.76
C ALA A 62 -5.72 22.65 -4.90
N PRO A 63 -5.03 22.77 -6.05
CA PRO A 63 -5.12 21.80 -7.15
C PRO A 63 -4.88 20.36 -6.71
N GLU A 64 -3.90 20.14 -5.84
CA GLU A 64 -3.52 18.84 -5.29
C GLU A 64 -4.65 18.17 -4.50
N GLU A 65 -5.63 18.94 -4.02
CA GLU A 65 -6.77 18.39 -3.32
C GLU A 65 -7.77 17.72 -4.25
N ILE A 66 -7.88 18.10 -5.52
CA ILE A 66 -8.88 17.52 -6.42
C ILE A 66 -8.28 16.56 -7.45
N LEU A 67 -6.95 16.58 -7.61
CA LEU A 67 -6.29 15.57 -8.41
C LEU A 67 -6.56 14.21 -7.76
N GLU A 68 -6.77 13.18 -8.59
CA GLU A 68 -6.56 11.81 -8.11
C GLU A 68 -5.16 11.86 -7.49
N PRO A 69 -4.96 11.38 -6.25
CA PRO A 69 -3.61 11.21 -5.73
C PRO A 69 -2.89 10.38 -6.77
N SER A 70 -2.12 11.08 -7.62
CA SER A 70 -1.53 10.46 -8.77
C SER A 70 -0.76 9.32 -8.18
N PHE A 71 -1.04 8.11 -8.66
CA PHE A 71 -0.19 7.00 -8.33
C PHE A 71 1.20 7.16 -8.95
N ALA A 72 1.51 8.30 -9.58
CA ALA A 72 2.79 8.96 -9.30
C ALA A 72 2.87 9.27 -7.81
N MET A 73 2.95 8.21 -7.00
CA MET A 73 3.57 8.25 -5.71
C MET A 73 4.72 9.24 -5.87
N PRO A 74 4.77 10.39 -5.16
CA PRO A 74 6.01 10.57 -4.45
C PRO A 74 6.09 9.26 -3.68
N LEU A 75 7.02 8.38 -4.07
CA LEU A 75 7.44 7.35 -3.14
C LEU A 75 7.91 8.17 -1.94
N VAL A 76 6.97 8.55 -1.06
CA VAL A 76 7.27 9.12 0.23
C VAL A 76 7.67 7.89 1.00
N PHE A 77 8.86 7.41 0.66
CA PHE A 77 9.72 6.77 1.61
C PHE A 77 9.73 7.71 2.79
N ALA A 78 9.16 7.26 3.90
CA ALA A 78 9.28 7.97 5.16
C ALA A 78 10.73 7.83 5.70
N GLY A 79 11.72 8.04 4.83
CA GLY A 79 13.15 7.94 5.05
C GLY A 79 13.86 8.56 3.85
N GLU A 80 14.52 9.68 4.06
CA GLU A 80 15.21 10.54 3.08
C GLU A 80 16.44 9.88 2.40
N ASP A 81 16.58 8.55 2.40
CA ASP A 81 17.82 7.83 2.08
C ASP A 81 17.77 6.99 0.77
N LEU A 82 16.98 7.38 -0.23
CA LEU A 82 16.76 6.57 -1.44
C LEU A 82 17.34 7.11 -2.74
N GLU A 83 18.57 7.58 -2.67
CA GLU A 83 19.43 7.69 -3.83
C GLU A 83 20.63 6.73 -3.71
N GLN A 84 20.36 5.42 -3.80
CA GLN A 84 21.40 4.50 -4.28
C GLN A 84 21.20 4.33 -5.80
N PRO A 85 22.03 4.95 -6.65
CA PRO A 85 21.89 4.83 -8.10
C PRO A 85 22.03 3.35 -8.52
N GLY A 86 20.95 2.79 -9.06
CA GLY A 86 20.87 1.42 -9.57
C GLY A 86 20.25 0.38 -8.61
N GLY A 87 19.80 0.76 -7.42
CA GLY A 87 19.14 -0.14 -6.48
C GLY A 87 17.69 -0.45 -6.82
N LEU A 88 17.21 -1.63 -6.40
CA LEU A 88 15.80 -1.99 -6.47
C LEU A 88 14.98 -1.15 -5.47
N THR A 89 14.08 -0.35 -6.00
CA THR A 89 13.24 0.58 -5.26
C THR A 89 11.81 0.08 -5.25
N ALA A 90 11.15 0.12 -4.09
CA ALA A 90 9.77 -0.37 -3.97
C ALA A 90 9.05 0.30 -2.82
N GLY A 91 7.75 0.55 -3.00
CA GLY A 91 6.86 1.06 -1.97
C GLY A 91 5.65 0.14 -1.84
N MET A 92 5.14 0.03 -0.61
CA MET A 92 3.91 -0.69 -0.30
C MET A 92 3.05 0.19 0.60
N ASN A 93 1.76 0.28 0.28
CA ASN A 93 0.77 1.02 1.04
C ASN A 93 -0.46 0.14 1.28
N LEU A 94 -1.15 0.43 2.38
CA LEU A 94 -2.43 -0.16 2.71
C LEU A 94 -3.47 0.94 2.75
N ARG A 95 -4.57 0.75 2.05
CA ARG A 95 -5.72 1.66 2.02
C ARG A 95 -6.88 1.00 2.74
N ILE A 96 -7.50 1.73 3.65
CA ILE A 96 -8.43 1.22 4.64
C ILE A 96 -9.81 1.85 4.45
N TRP A 97 -10.85 1.03 4.52
CA TRP A 97 -12.22 1.48 4.68
C TRP A 97 -12.83 0.88 5.93
N ARG A 98 -13.25 1.73 6.84
CA ARG A 98 -14.03 1.35 8.00
C ARG A 98 -15.47 1.09 7.60
N ARG A 99 -16.11 0.22 8.35
CA ARG A 99 -17.55 -0.06 8.22
C ARG A 99 -18.41 1.21 8.34
N GLU A 100 -17.94 2.19 9.11
CA GLU A 100 -18.63 3.46 9.35
C GLU A 100 -17.72 4.65 9.02
N GLY A 101 -18.18 5.55 8.14
CA GLY A 101 -17.66 6.91 8.04
C GLY A 101 -16.36 7.11 7.24
N THR A 102 -15.85 6.11 6.52
CA THR A 102 -14.68 6.34 5.66
C THR A 102 -15.03 7.17 4.43
N PRO A 103 -14.21 8.17 4.07
CA PRO A 103 -14.42 8.92 2.85
C PRO A 103 -14.41 8.02 1.59
N PRO A 104 -15.08 8.42 0.50
CA PRO A 104 -14.85 7.83 -0.82
C PRO A 104 -13.36 7.79 -1.10
N GLY A 105 -12.87 6.64 -1.56
CA GLY A 105 -11.45 6.41 -1.83
C GLY A 105 -10.63 5.89 -0.66
N GLY A 106 -11.16 5.74 0.56
CA GLY A 106 -10.43 5.11 1.66
C GLY A 106 -9.35 6.01 2.28
N GLU A 107 -8.75 5.54 3.38
CA GLU A 107 -7.66 6.22 4.09
C GLU A 107 -6.38 5.39 4.04
N PHE A 108 -5.24 6.01 3.78
CA PHE A 108 -3.96 5.30 3.86
C PHE A 108 -3.57 4.97 5.29
N LEU A 109 -2.98 3.80 5.48
CA LEU A 109 -2.47 3.35 6.75
C LEU A 109 -1.13 4.04 7.06
N THR A 110 -1.20 5.07 7.90
CA THR A 110 -0.05 5.82 8.45
C THR A 110 0.02 5.68 9.96
N GLU A 111 1.07 6.18 10.61
CA GLU A 111 1.19 6.19 12.09
C GLU A 111 0.07 7.00 12.78
N THR A 112 -0.40 8.05 12.11
CA THR A 112 -1.55 8.86 12.54
C THR A 112 -2.88 8.36 11.98
N GLY A 113 -2.82 7.27 11.21
CA GLY A 113 -3.92 6.75 10.41
C GLY A 113 -4.92 5.92 11.22
N PRO A 114 -5.75 5.12 10.53
CA PRO A 114 -6.96 4.53 11.10
C PRO A 114 -6.72 3.33 12.04
N LEU A 115 -5.68 3.34 12.87
CA LEU A 115 -5.37 2.27 13.80
C LEU A 115 -6.06 2.38 15.17
N PRO A 116 -6.31 1.24 15.84
CA PRO A 116 -6.19 -0.13 15.30
C PRO A 116 -7.33 -0.47 14.35
N LEU A 117 -7.13 -1.50 13.52
CA LEU A 117 -8.18 -2.05 12.67
C LEU A 117 -9.10 -2.99 13.46
N LYS A 118 -10.33 -3.17 12.97
CA LYS A 118 -11.36 -4.05 13.54
C LYS A 118 -11.87 -5.04 12.50
N ALA A 119 -12.44 -6.16 12.93
CA ALA A 119 -13.13 -7.08 12.02
C ALA A 119 -14.19 -6.36 11.20
N GLY A 120 -14.16 -6.63 9.90
CA GLY A 120 -15.03 -6.00 8.92
C GLY A 120 -14.50 -4.69 8.34
N ASP A 121 -13.42 -4.11 8.88
CA ASP A 121 -12.67 -3.09 8.14
C ASP A 121 -12.11 -3.73 6.86
N LEU A 122 -12.07 -2.96 5.79
CA LEU A 122 -11.63 -3.40 4.47
C LEU A 122 -10.25 -2.84 4.16
N VAL A 123 -9.38 -3.66 3.54
CA VAL A 123 -8.00 -3.32 3.20
C VAL A 123 -7.73 -3.59 1.73
N ARG A 124 -7.18 -2.59 1.03
CA ARG A 124 -6.57 -2.73 -0.29
C ARG A 124 -5.08 -2.55 -0.16
N ILE A 125 -4.32 -3.37 -0.88
CA ILE A 125 -2.86 -3.34 -0.88
C ILE A 125 -2.39 -2.78 -2.21
N GLU A 126 -1.51 -1.79 -2.14
CA GLU A 126 -0.97 -1.08 -3.30
C GLU A 126 0.55 -1.16 -3.24
N VAL A 127 1.16 -1.67 -4.30
CA VAL A 127 2.61 -1.85 -4.41
C VAL A 127 3.09 -1.20 -5.69
N ALA A 128 4.21 -0.48 -5.60
CA ALA A 128 4.96 0.03 -6.75
C ALA A 128 6.41 -0.44 -6.67
N VAL A 129 7.00 -0.83 -7.79
CA VAL A 129 8.36 -1.38 -7.89
C VAL A 129 9.09 -0.78 -9.09
N ALA A 130 10.31 -0.30 -8.89
CA ALA A 130 11.16 0.29 -9.93
C ALA A 130 12.65 -0.07 -9.70
N PRO A 131 13.37 -0.62 -10.70
CA PRO A 131 12.83 -1.15 -11.95
C PRO A 131 11.92 -2.37 -11.70
N PRO A 132 11.11 -2.79 -12.69
CA PRO A 132 10.24 -3.96 -12.54
C PRO A 132 10.97 -5.20 -12.00
N ALA A 133 10.34 -5.92 -11.08
CA ALA A 133 10.92 -7.12 -10.45
C ALA A 133 9.90 -8.24 -10.26
N HIS A 134 10.37 -9.46 -9.96
CA HIS A 134 9.47 -10.52 -9.52
C HIS A 134 9.03 -10.21 -8.10
N ALA A 135 7.73 -10.24 -7.85
CA ALA A 135 7.17 -9.89 -6.56
C ALA A 135 6.28 -10.99 -6.03
N TYR A 136 6.31 -11.13 -4.71
CA TYR A 136 5.48 -12.07 -3.98
C TYR A 136 4.89 -11.33 -2.78
N LEU A 137 3.58 -11.39 -2.64
CA LEU A 137 2.87 -10.73 -1.55
C LEU A 137 2.26 -11.78 -0.62
N LEU A 138 2.57 -11.65 0.65
CA LEU A 138 2.12 -12.53 1.73
C LEU A 138 1.36 -11.69 2.77
N TRP A 139 0.40 -12.30 3.43
CA TRP A 139 -0.29 -11.78 4.60
C TRP A 139 -0.09 -12.77 5.74
N ILE A 140 0.50 -12.32 6.84
CA ILE A 140 0.70 -13.09 8.06
C ILE A 140 -0.35 -12.61 9.05
N ASP A 141 -1.24 -13.50 9.48
CA ASP A 141 -2.30 -13.14 10.42
C ASP A 141 -1.81 -13.07 11.87
N ALA A 142 -2.71 -12.65 12.77
CA ALA A 142 -2.38 -12.56 14.20
C ALA A 142 -2.01 -13.91 14.86
N GLN A 143 -2.27 -15.04 14.20
CA GLN A 143 -1.91 -16.38 14.67
C GLN A 143 -0.57 -16.83 14.08
N GLY A 144 0.02 -16.05 13.18
CA GLY A 144 1.24 -16.40 12.47
C GLY A 144 1.02 -17.28 11.24
N GLN A 145 -0.23 -17.47 10.82
CA GLN A 145 -0.53 -18.21 9.59
C GLN A 145 -0.29 -17.33 8.37
N VAL A 146 0.27 -17.91 7.33
CA VAL A 146 0.65 -17.17 6.13
C VAL A 146 -0.31 -17.44 4.99
N LYS A 147 -1.03 -16.40 4.58
CA LYS A 147 -1.85 -16.38 3.37
C LYS A 147 -1.05 -15.80 2.22
N ARG A 148 -1.06 -16.53 1.09
CA ARG A 148 -0.42 -16.12 -0.16
C ARG A 148 -1.37 -15.23 -0.95
N LEU A 149 -0.98 -14.00 -1.22
CA LEU A 149 -1.83 -13.03 -1.93
C LEU A 149 -1.44 -12.84 -3.39
N TYR A 150 -0.16 -12.83 -3.73
CA TYR A 150 0.30 -12.66 -5.11
C TYR A 150 1.59 -13.44 -5.36
N PRO A 151 1.73 -14.18 -6.47
CA PRO A 151 0.82 -14.26 -7.64
C PRO A 151 -0.29 -15.33 -7.54
N TRP A 152 -0.51 -15.91 -6.35
CA TRP A 152 -1.32 -17.12 -6.14
C TRP A 152 -2.85 -16.98 -6.21
N VAL A 153 -3.39 -15.93 -6.83
CA VAL A 153 -4.86 -15.75 -6.88
C VAL A 153 -5.45 -16.58 -8.02
N LYS A 154 -5.97 -17.77 -7.69
CA LYS A 154 -7.11 -18.36 -8.40
C LYS A 154 -8.18 -18.79 -7.39
N PRO A 155 -9.48 -18.60 -7.68
CA PRO A 155 -10.58 -18.97 -6.78
C PRO A 155 -10.63 -20.45 -6.38
N ASN A 156 -9.94 -21.33 -7.11
CA ASN A 156 -10.07 -22.78 -7.01
C ASN A 156 -8.94 -23.48 -6.24
N GLY A 157 -8.10 -22.74 -5.49
CA GLY A 157 -7.10 -23.32 -4.59
C GLY A 157 -5.87 -23.96 -5.27
N ASN A 158 -5.89 -24.16 -6.59
CA ASN A 158 -4.68 -24.52 -7.33
C ASN A 158 -3.79 -23.29 -7.47
N CYS A 159 -2.69 -23.28 -6.71
CA CYS A 159 -1.60 -22.32 -6.86
C CYS A 159 -0.90 -22.58 -8.21
N PRO A 160 -1.12 -21.78 -9.27
CA PRO A 160 -0.24 -21.86 -10.43
C PRO A 160 1.20 -21.55 -9.97
N PRO A 161 2.21 -22.06 -10.68
CA PRO A 161 3.58 -21.62 -10.47
C PRO A 161 3.63 -20.09 -10.54
N PRO A 162 4.53 -19.44 -9.77
CA PRO A 162 4.62 -17.99 -9.77
C PRO A 162 4.73 -17.46 -11.19
N ASP A 163 3.92 -16.47 -11.52
CA ASP A 163 4.03 -15.79 -12.81
C ASP A 163 5.46 -15.23 -12.93
N ASP A 164 6.17 -15.63 -13.98
CA ASP A 164 7.55 -15.19 -14.25
C ASP A 164 7.59 -13.74 -14.77
N ARG A 165 6.46 -13.03 -14.74
CA ARG A 165 6.39 -11.63 -15.11
C ARG A 165 6.97 -10.75 -14.01
N LYS A 166 7.92 -9.91 -14.42
CA LYS A 166 8.31 -8.73 -13.67
C LYS A 166 7.16 -7.75 -13.65
N ILE A 167 7.00 -7.09 -12.53
CA ILE A 167 5.91 -6.15 -12.31
C ILE A 167 6.43 -4.80 -11.87
N GLU A 168 5.70 -3.76 -12.28
CA GLU A 168 5.91 -2.39 -11.80
C GLU A 168 4.89 -2.02 -10.73
N ARG A 169 3.71 -2.67 -10.75
CA ARG A 169 2.58 -2.33 -9.87
C ARG A 169 1.74 -3.55 -9.51
N ILE A 170 1.33 -3.65 -8.25
CA ILE A 170 0.29 -4.56 -7.78
C ILE A 170 -0.77 -3.75 -7.07
N GLU A 171 -2.01 -4.05 -7.38
CA GLU A 171 -3.14 -3.69 -6.53
C GLU A 171 -3.88 -4.96 -6.20
N LEU A 172 -4.18 -5.15 -4.92
CA LEU A 172 -4.92 -6.32 -4.46
C LEU A 172 -6.06 -5.92 -3.53
N PRO A 173 -7.21 -6.62 -3.62
CA PRO A 173 -7.51 -7.70 -4.57
C PRO A 173 -7.63 -7.23 -6.04
N ARG A 174 -7.32 -8.14 -6.99
CA ARG A 174 -7.47 -7.94 -8.44
C ARG A 174 -8.76 -8.58 -8.88
N ASP A 175 -9.86 -7.85 -8.92
CA ASP A 175 -11.11 -8.41 -9.40
C ASP A 175 -11.24 -8.23 -10.92
N GLY A 176 -11.88 -9.21 -11.55
CA GLY A 176 -11.91 -9.40 -13.00
C GLY A 176 -12.84 -8.46 -13.76
N SER A 177 -13.41 -7.43 -13.13
CA SER A 177 -14.19 -6.39 -13.78
C SER A 177 -13.78 -5.02 -13.26
N GLU A 178 -13.49 -4.08 -14.17
CA GLU A 178 -13.05 -2.71 -13.84
C GLU A 178 -14.09 -1.88 -13.06
N ALA A 179 -15.31 -2.40 -12.88
CA ALA A 179 -16.45 -1.65 -12.35
C ALA A 179 -16.60 -1.72 -10.82
N GLU A 180 -15.99 -2.69 -10.14
CA GLU A 180 -16.14 -2.87 -8.69
C GLU A 180 -14.80 -2.74 -7.98
N SER A 181 -14.73 -1.90 -6.94
CA SER A 181 -13.54 -1.78 -6.09
C SER A 181 -13.62 -2.80 -4.98
N HIS A 182 -12.79 -3.83 -5.05
CA HIS A 182 -12.73 -4.88 -4.04
C HIS A 182 -11.64 -4.61 -3.00
N ALA A 183 -11.82 -5.16 -1.80
CA ALA A 183 -10.91 -5.04 -0.67
C ALA A 183 -10.99 -6.30 0.21
N PHE A 184 -9.90 -6.64 0.90
CA PHE A 184 -9.87 -7.73 1.86
C PHE A 184 -10.54 -7.31 3.16
N ALA A 185 -11.49 -8.09 3.67
CA ALA A 185 -12.00 -7.86 5.02
C ALA A 185 -10.99 -8.33 6.07
N ILE A 186 -10.70 -7.49 7.06
CA ILE A 186 -10.02 -7.88 8.29
C ILE A 186 -10.91 -8.90 9.02
N CYS A 187 -10.30 -10.02 9.39
CA CYS A 187 -10.94 -11.11 10.12
C CYS A 187 -9.92 -11.80 11.05
N GLY A 188 -10.39 -12.67 11.93
CA GLY A 188 -9.56 -13.33 12.94
C GLY A 188 -9.57 -12.60 14.29
N PRO A 189 -8.88 -13.16 15.31
CA PRO A 189 -8.85 -12.58 16.65
C PRO A 189 -7.82 -11.44 16.75
N ALA A 190 -7.88 -10.71 17.86
CA ALA A 190 -6.97 -9.60 18.14
C ALA A 190 -5.48 -10.00 18.12
N GLY A 191 -4.65 -9.12 17.56
CA GLY A 191 -3.19 -9.24 17.54
C GLY A 191 -2.55 -8.36 16.47
N MET A 192 -1.39 -8.75 15.93
CA MET A 192 -0.77 -8.03 14.80
C MET A 192 -0.94 -8.78 13.50
N GLU A 193 -1.36 -8.06 12.48
CA GLU A 193 -1.34 -8.51 11.08
C GLU A 193 -0.05 -7.97 10.44
N THR A 194 0.55 -8.73 9.52
CA THR A 194 1.72 -8.27 8.76
C THR A 194 1.55 -8.56 7.28
N VAL A 195 1.59 -7.51 6.46
CA VAL A 195 1.71 -7.66 5.00
C VAL A 195 3.19 -7.63 4.62
N VAL A 196 3.64 -8.61 3.85
CA VAL A 196 5.03 -8.76 3.42
C VAL A 196 5.11 -8.77 1.91
N LEU A 197 5.99 -7.94 1.36
CA LEU A 197 6.39 -7.90 -0.04
C LEU A 197 7.82 -8.42 -0.16
N LEU A 198 8.00 -9.48 -0.94
CA LEU A 198 9.28 -10.08 -1.27
C LEU A 198 9.59 -9.78 -2.74
N LEU A 199 10.78 -9.27 -3.02
CA LEU A 199 11.21 -8.95 -4.38
C LEU A 199 12.49 -9.68 -4.76
N SER A 200 12.53 -10.19 -5.99
CA SER A 200 13.67 -10.92 -6.55
C SER A 200 14.11 -10.35 -7.90
N GLN A 201 15.43 -10.17 -8.05
CA GLN A 201 16.11 -9.88 -9.30
C GLN A 201 17.45 -10.66 -9.39
N PRO A 202 17.92 -11.03 -10.60
CA PRO A 202 17.36 -10.69 -11.92
C PRO A 202 16.20 -11.56 -12.38
N GLY A 203 15.92 -12.67 -11.70
CA GLY A 203 14.90 -13.66 -12.06
C GLY A 203 14.01 -14.08 -10.88
N PRO A 204 13.12 -15.06 -11.09
CA PRO A 204 12.29 -15.60 -10.01
C PRO A 204 13.17 -16.24 -8.95
N THR A 205 12.68 -16.24 -7.72
CA THR A 205 13.41 -16.88 -6.62
C THR A 205 13.45 -18.41 -6.80
N SER A 206 14.52 -19.04 -6.32
CA SER A 206 14.57 -20.50 -6.16
C SER A 206 13.81 -20.99 -4.92
N PHE A 207 13.24 -20.07 -4.13
CA PHE A 207 12.48 -20.40 -2.94
C PHE A 207 11.24 -21.23 -3.29
N ASP A 208 11.15 -22.44 -2.73
CA ASP A 208 10.04 -23.33 -2.97
C ASP A 208 8.84 -22.99 -2.07
N PHE A 209 7.95 -22.16 -2.60
CA PHE A 209 6.67 -21.86 -1.96
C PHE A 209 5.74 -23.08 -1.84
N SER A 210 5.98 -24.20 -2.52
CA SER A 210 5.13 -25.39 -2.43
C SER A 210 5.38 -26.22 -1.17
N SER A 211 6.61 -26.21 -0.64
CA SER A 211 7.04 -26.94 0.56
C SER A 211 6.39 -26.49 1.90
N GLY A 212 5.41 -25.59 1.83
CA GLY A 212 4.79 -24.95 2.98
C GLY A 212 5.52 -23.65 3.32
N LEU A 213 4.76 -22.67 3.81
CA LEU A 213 5.36 -21.48 4.41
C LEU A 213 5.61 -21.77 5.90
N PRO A 214 6.71 -21.29 6.47
CA PRO A 214 6.97 -21.47 7.88
C PRO A 214 5.88 -20.79 8.72
N GLU A 215 5.54 -21.39 9.85
CA GLU A 215 4.71 -20.74 10.85
C GLU A 215 5.50 -19.60 11.51
N PHE A 216 4.85 -18.46 11.66
CA PHE A 216 5.39 -17.34 12.40
C PHE A 216 4.91 -17.40 13.85
N PRO A 217 5.68 -16.88 14.82
CA PRO A 217 5.22 -16.82 16.20
C PRO A 217 3.93 -16.03 16.28
N ARG A 218 3.01 -16.48 17.15
CA ARG A 218 1.75 -15.78 17.41
C ARG A 218 2.02 -14.31 17.73
N GLN A 219 1.28 -13.45 17.07
CA GLN A 219 1.45 -12.02 17.19
C GLN A 219 0.50 -11.46 18.23
N GLU A 220 0.91 -11.49 19.50
CA GLU A 220 0.14 -10.84 20.57
C GLU A 220 -0.02 -9.34 20.27
N GLY A 221 -1.18 -8.79 20.62
CA GLY A 221 -1.45 -7.36 20.41
C GLY A 221 -0.40 -6.51 21.13
N LEU A 222 0.07 -5.45 20.46
CA LEU A 222 0.98 -4.51 21.09
C LEU A 222 0.29 -3.79 22.25
N ARG A 223 1.06 -3.50 23.31
CA ARG A 223 0.59 -2.66 24.42
C ARG A 223 0.11 -1.28 23.94
N THR A 224 0.63 -0.84 22.80
CA THR A 224 0.25 0.38 22.10
C THR A 224 -0.67 0.05 20.92
N PRO A 225 -1.99 0.24 21.05
CA PRO A 225 -2.98 -0.16 20.03
C PRO A 225 -2.90 0.66 18.73
N ARG A 226 -1.99 1.63 18.62
CA ARG A 226 -1.78 2.45 17.41
C ARG A 226 -0.40 2.28 16.77
N ALA A 227 0.37 1.30 17.23
CA ALA A 227 1.71 1.10 16.69
C ALA A 227 1.64 0.53 15.26
N LEU A 228 2.12 1.31 14.29
CA LEU A 228 2.41 0.87 12.94
C LEU A 228 3.92 0.59 12.87
N ALA A 229 4.32 -0.59 12.43
CA ALA A 229 5.73 -0.89 12.19
C ALA A 229 5.95 -1.12 10.70
N ARG A 230 6.85 -0.34 10.11
CA ARG A 230 7.32 -0.53 8.74
C ARG A 230 8.78 -0.95 8.79
N PHE A 231 9.14 -1.98 8.05
CA PHE A 231 10.53 -2.38 7.94
C PHE A 231 10.91 -2.70 6.51
N GLU A 232 12.14 -2.32 6.19
CA GLU A 232 12.79 -2.57 4.93
C GLU A 232 14.11 -3.28 5.19
N TYR A 233 14.34 -4.36 4.45
CA TYR A 233 15.61 -5.04 4.45
C TYR A 233 16.34 -4.75 3.14
N PRO A 234 17.46 -4.00 3.22
CA PRO A 234 18.30 -3.81 2.06
C PRO A 234 19.01 -5.11 1.69
N ASP A 235 19.43 -5.17 0.42
CA ASP A 235 20.19 -6.26 -0.22
C ASP A 235 21.51 -6.58 0.50
N ARG A 236 22.00 -5.67 1.35
CA ARG A 236 23.24 -5.84 2.13
C ARG A 236 22.98 -5.56 3.59
N ALA A 237 23.45 -6.46 4.45
CA ALA A 237 23.59 -6.16 5.87
C ALA A 237 24.33 -4.82 6.00
N PRO A 238 23.80 -3.85 6.76
CA PRO A 238 24.50 -2.59 6.95
C PRO A 238 25.91 -2.90 7.48
N PRO A 239 26.94 -2.15 7.04
CA PRO A 239 28.28 -2.33 7.55
C PRO A 239 28.23 -2.27 9.08
N ALA A 240 29.01 -3.12 9.75
CA ALA A 240 29.01 -3.21 11.21
C ALA A 240 29.15 -1.82 11.83
N VAL A 241 28.05 -1.28 12.34
CA VAL A 241 28.03 0.04 12.98
C VAL A 241 28.81 -0.12 14.28
N ARG A 242 29.88 0.66 14.45
CA ARG A 242 30.63 0.72 15.71
C ARG A 242 29.70 1.32 16.78
N THR A 243 28.97 0.47 17.49
CA THR A 243 28.10 0.88 18.59
C THR A 243 28.94 1.43 19.73
N ARG A 244 28.82 2.73 20.01
CA ARG A 244 29.32 3.32 21.26
C ARG A 244 28.40 2.87 22.41
N GLY A 245 28.94 2.03 23.29
CA GLY A 245 28.55 1.82 24.69
C GLY A 245 27.06 1.57 25.02
N ILE A 246 26.55 0.39 24.69
CA ILE A 246 25.39 -0.21 25.40
C ILE A 246 25.97 -1.22 26.40
N GLY A 247 25.43 -1.29 27.63
CA GLY A 247 25.93 -2.21 28.65
C GLY A 247 25.93 -3.67 28.17
N GLU A 248 26.90 -4.47 28.64
CA GLU A 248 27.14 -5.85 28.17
C GLU A 248 25.99 -6.84 28.42
N ARG A 249 24.98 -6.45 29.23
CA ARG A 249 23.85 -7.30 29.56
C ARG A 249 22.73 -7.14 28.53
N THR A 250 22.63 -8.09 27.62
CA THR A 250 21.47 -8.23 26.75
C THR A 250 20.28 -8.82 27.53
N LYS A 251 19.09 -8.25 27.37
CA LYS A 251 17.83 -8.83 27.84
C LYS A 251 17.05 -9.31 26.63
N LYS A 252 16.43 -10.49 26.72
CA LYS A 252 15.51 -10.97 25.69
C LYS A 252 14.27 -10.07 25.68
N ILE A 253 14.01 -9.42 24.56
CA ILE A 253 12.79 -8.64 24.35
C ILE A 253 11.75 -9.58 23.72
N ASN A 254 10.61 -9.75 24.38
CA ASN A 254 9.49 -10.51 23.83
C ASN A 254 8.58 -9.56 23.03
N ASP A 255 9.09 -9.07 21.90
CA ASP A 255 8.33 -8.21 21.00
C ASP A 255 7.96 -8.99 19.72
N PRO A 256 6.66 -9.09 19.40
CA PRO A 256 6.18 -9.92 18.30
C PRO A 256 6.62 -9.38 16.92
N VAL A 257 6.72 -8.06 16.76
CA VAL A 257 7.18 -7.41 15.52
C VAL A 257 8.64 -7.75 15.27
N PHE A 258 9.51 -7.62 16.29
CA PHE A 258 10.92 -8.00 16.15
C PHE A 258 11.11 -9.49 15.86
N GLN A 259 10.24 -10.36 16.40
CA GLN A 259 10.30 -11.79 16.13
C GLN A 259 9.92 -12.13 14.68
N ILE A 260 8.83 -11.55 14.16
CA ILE A 260 8.48 -11.68 12.73
C ILE A 260 9.62 -11.13 11.87
N GLN A 261 10.11 -9.94 12.22
CA GLN A 261 11.18 -9.29 11.49
C GLN A 261 12.40 -10.22 11.38
N ALA A 262 12.87 -10.79 12.51
CA ALA A 262 13.97 -11.74 12.53
C ALA A 262 13.68 -13.03 11.74
N ALA A 263 12.47 -13.57 11.85
CA ALA A 263 12.05 -14.77 11.13
C ALA A 263 12.06 -14.55 9.61
N LEU A 264 11.47 -13.44 9.14
CA LEU A 264 11.45 -13.05 7.72
C LEU A 264 12.87 -12.92 7.15
N ARG A 265 13.76 -12.24 7.88
CA ARG A 265 15.16 -12.10 7.43
C ARG A 265 15.87 -13.45 7.36
N LYS A 266 15.69 -14.29 8.38
CA LYS A 266 16.34 -15.61 8.42
C LYS A 266 15.85 -16.51 7.28
N GLN A 267 14.56 -16.49 7.00
CA GLN A 267 13.93 -17.41 6.05
C GLN A 267 14.02 -16.92 4.60
N PHE A 268 13.79 -15.63 4.37
CA PHE A 268 13.68 -15.05 3.03
C PHE A 268 14.92 -14.24 2.63
N GLY A 269 15.70 -13.72 3.58
CA GLY A 269 16.89 -12.92 3.28
C GLY A 269 17.87 -13.57 2.30
N PRO A 270 18.15 -14.89 2.37
CA PRO A 270 19.02 -15.56 1.40
C PRO A 270 18.45 -15.67 -0.03
N HIS A 271 17.15 -15.44 -0.22
CA HIS A 271 16.42 -15.78 -1.45
C HIS A 271 15.82 -14.58 -2.18
N PHE A 272 15.80 -13.41 -1.55
CA PHE A 272 15.15 -12.21 -2.07
C PHE A 272 16.08 -11.00 -1.94
N THR A 273 16.12 -10.19 -2.98
CA THR A 273 16.91 -8.95 -3.06
C THR A 273 16.40 -7.91 -2.08
N LYS A 274 15.08 -7.87 -1.87
CA LYS A 274 14.44 -6.87 -1.00
C LYS A 274 13.22 -7.46 -0.31
N ILE A 275 13.06 -7.10 0.95
CA ILE A 275 11.89 -7.48 1.77
C ILE A 275 11.35 -6.20 2.39
N LEU A 276 10.05 -5.96 2.16
CA LEU A 276 9.30 -4.88 2.78
C LEU A 276 8.16 -5.50 3.59
N ALA A 277 7.85 -4.92 4.75
CA ALA A 277 6.65 -5.31 5.46
C ALA A 277 6.04 -4.18 6.26
N ILE A 278 4.72 -4.30 6.47
CA ILE A 278 3.91 -3.39 7.27
C ILE A 278 3.16 -4.24 8.28
N SER A 279 3.44 -4.02 9.56
CA SER A 279 2.73 -4.67 10.67
C SER A 279 1.82 -3.68 11.38
N PHE A 280 0.58 -4.08 11.61
CA PHE A 280 -0.44 -3.24 12.23
C PHE A 280 -1.37 -4.03 13.16
N PRO A 281 -1.93 -3.37 14.20
CA PRO A 281 -2.82 -4.01 15.16
C PRO A 281 -4.23 -4.22 14.60
N ASN A 282 -4.77 -5.41 14.87
CA ASN A 282 -6.15 -5.84 14.70
C ASN A 282 -6.79 -6.09 16.08
N GLN A 283 -8.00 -5.58 16.32
CA GLN A 283 -8.71 -5.73 17.60
C GLN A 283 -9.61 -6.97 17.71
N GLY A 284 -9.71 -7.80 16.67
CA GLY A 284 -10.73 -8.86 16.62
C GLY A 284 -12.05 -8.25 16.22
#